data_AF-A0A0F9KSV2-F1
#
_entry.id   AF-A0A0F9KSV2-F1
#
_cell.length_a   1.000
_cell.length_b   1.000
_cell.length_c   1.000
_cell.angle_alpha   90.00
_cell.angle_beta   90.00
_cell.angle_gamma   90.00
#
_symmetry.space_group_name_H-M   'P 1'
#
loop_
_entity.id
_entity.type
_entity.pdbx_description
1 polymer ?
#
loop_
_entity_poly.entity_id
_entity_poly.type
_entity_poly.pdbx_seq_one_letter_code
_entity_poly.pdbx_strand_id
1 'polypeptide(L)'
;MKYLALELPPPVRNLLIKEALDFQIRQRGLFRLRAKLGPEVVPAVFQPLIEPEGGELCAIFIAPGENHLVFRDEIAPTRLWDEWYREYRIWSLGRASDIESIEITEAEVIYHWSYSFANLYESGLHYSGRQAWTGVLYSSTWNHMLNNKPQVPILLRDGYRRMEPEIYYGDREAAEEYARGL
;
A
#
# COMPACT_ATOMS: atom_id res chain seq x y z
N MET A 1 -4.89 -9.02 25.96
CA MET A 1 -4.27 -8.82 24.62
C MET A 1 -2.77 -8.60 24.84
N LYS A 2 -1.94 -9.60 24.58
CA LYS A 2 -0.48 -9.50 24.74
C LYS A 2 0.08 -8.86 23.47
N TYR A 3 0.46 -7.58 23.55
CA TYR A 3 1.18 -6.91 22.47
C TYR A 3 2.58 -7.51 22.39
N LEU A 4 2.95 -8.04 21.22
CA LEU A 4 4.32 -8.40 20.91
C LEU A 4 5.08 -7.07 20.74
N ALA A 5 5.56 -6.52 21.84
CA ALA A 5 6.50 -5.42 21.80
C ALA A 5 7.82 -5.98 21.25
N LEU A 6 8.00 -5.87 19.93
CA LEU A 6 9.33 -5.88 19.35
C LEU A 6 10.07 -4.71 20.02
N GLU A 7 11.05 -5.01 20.86
CA GLU A 7 11.90 -4.02 21.52
C GLU A 7 12.71 -3.29 20.44
N LEU A 8 12.12 -2.24 19.86
CA LEU A 8 12.81 -1.34 18.96
C LEU A 8 13.77 -0.47 19.78
N PRO A 9 15.02 -0.25 19.30
CA PRO A 9 16.04 0.45 20.08
C PRO A 9 15.68 1.95 20.30
N PRO A 10 16.21 2.56 21.38
CA PRO A 10 16.00 3.99 21.70
C PRO A 10 16.35 4.92 20.53
N PRO A 11 15.66 6.09 20.36
CA PRO A 11 15.02 6.88 21.42
C PRO A 11 13.48 6.96 21.35
N VAL A 12 12.79 6.03 20.67
CA VAL A 12 11.34 6.17 20.45
C VAL A 12 10.54 5.71 21.69
N ARG A 13 10.33 6.62 22.65
CA ARG A 13 9.48 6.36 23.83
C ARG A 13 7.99 6.22 23.42
N ASN A 14 7.42 5.10 23.85
CA ASN A 14 6.08 4.53 23.69
C ASN A 14 4.80 5.40 23.81
N LEU A 15 4.86 6.71 24.03
CA LEU A 15 3.63 7.54 24.11
C LEU A 15 3.20 8.08 22.74
N LEU A 16 4.13 8.61 21.95
CA LEU A 16 3.85 9.11 20.59
C LEU A 16 3.46 7.99 19.62
N ILE A 17 4.10 6.81 19.73
CA ILE A 17 3.74 5.63 18.91
C ILE A 17 2.31 5.20 19.22
N LYS A 18 1.91 5.15 20.50
CA LYS A 18 0.58 4.70 20.90
C LYS A 18 -0.51 5.64 20.39
N GLU A 19 -0.34 6.95 20.53
CA GLU A 19 -1.29 7.94 20.03
C GLU A 19 -1.37 7.94 18.49
N ALA A 20 -0.22 7.79 17.82
CA ALA A 20 -0.16 7.65 16.36
C ALA A 20 -0.87 6.36 15.90
N LEU A 21 -0.67 5.24 16.60
CA LEU A 21 -1.32 3.97 16.30
C LEU A 21 -2.83 4.04 16.52
N ASP A 22 -3.29 4.59 17.65
CA ASP A 22 -4.73 4.79 17.92
C ASP A 22 -5.37 5.70 16.85
N PHE A 23 -4.65 6.74 16.43
CA PHE A 23 -5.08 7.62 15.34
C PHE A 23 -5.16 6.89 14.00
N GLN A 24 -4.14 6.11 13.63
CA GLN A 24 -4.14 5.29 12.42
C GLN A 24 -5.27 4.25 12.42
N ILE A 25 -5.50 3.56 13.54
CA ILE A 25 -6.60 2.61 13.70
C ILE A 25 -7.95 3.30 13.50
N ARG A 26 -8.17 4.47 14.11
CA ARG A 26 -9.41 5.25 13.94
C ARG A 26 -9.59 5.71 12.50
N GLN A 27 -8.55 6.22 11.88
CA GLN A 27 -8.58 6.61 10.47
C GLN A 27 -8.88 5.39 9.58
N ARG A 28 -8.37 4.18 9.90
CA ARG A 28 -8.68 2.92 9.19
C ARG A 28 -10.12 2.51 9.32
N GLY A 29 -10.65 2.63 10.53
CA GLY A 29 -12.09 2.45 10.78
C GLY A 29 -12.91 3.44 9.97
N LEU A 30 -12.54 4.73 9.99
CA LEU A 30 -13.26 5.76 9.25
C LEU A 30 -13.21 5.54 7.74
N PHE A 31 -12.02 5.23 7.20
CA PHE A 31 -11.86 4.88 5.80
C PHE A 31 -12.74 3.69 5.44
N ARG A 32 -12.71 2.59 6.19
CA ARG A 32 -13.53 1.42 5.87
C ARG A 32 -15.04 1.69 5.96
N LEU A 33 -15.49 2.37 7.02
CA LEU A 33 -16.91 2.45 7.37
C LEU A 33 -17.65 3.59 6.69
N ARG A 34 -16.97 4.65 6.25
CA ARG A 34 -17.66 5.73 5.55
C ARG A 34 -18.02 5.32 4.12
N ALA A 35 -19.12 5.84 3.60
CA ALA A 35 -19.41 5.81 2.18
C ALA A 35 -18.43 6.71 1.42
N LYS A 36 -17.95 6.23 0.28
CA LYS A 36 -17.14 6.98 -0.66
C LYS A 36 -18.03 7.21 -1.87
N LEU A 37 -18.03 8.45 -2.34
CA LEU A 37 -18.92 8.92 -3.41
C LEU A 37 -18.09 9.66 -4.45
N GLY A 38 -16.87 9.17 -4.69
CA GLY A 38 -15.99 9.67 -5.74
C GLY A 38 -16.20 8.91 -7.05
N PRO A 39 -15.43 9.24 -8.09
CA PRO A 39 -15.57 8.61 -9.38
C PRO A 39 -15.03 7.17 -9.38
N GLU A 40 -15.58 6.33 -10.23
CA GLU A 40 -15.04 5.00 -10.56
C GLU A 40 -14.05 5.17 -11.72
N VAL A 41 -12.75 5.07 -11.43
CA VAL A 41 -11.71 5.37 -12.42
C VAL A 41 -10.62 4.30 -12.42
N VAL A 42 -10.12 3.98 -13.62
CA VAL A 42 -8.98 3.08 -13.81
C VAL A 42 -7.70 3.93 -13.84
N PRO A 43 -6.79 3.82 -12.86
CA PRO A 43 -5.51 4.50 -12.90
C PRO A 43 -4.56 3.80 -13.86
N ALA A 44 -3.71 4.57 -14.53
CA ALA A 44 -2.47 4.00 -15.03
C ALA A 44 -1.50 3.81 -13.86
N VAL A 45 -1.02 2.58 -13.64
CA VAL A 45 -0.09 2.27 -12.56
C VAL A 45 1.29 1.93 -13.12
N PHE A 46 2.32 2.50 -12.49
CA PHE A 46 3.71 2.29 -12.84
C PHE A 46 4.45 1.65 -11.67
N GLN A 47 5.12 0.53 -11.91
CA GLN A 47 5.99 -0.13 -10.91
C GLN A 47 7.47 0.06 -11.30
N PRO A 48 8.40 0.09 -10.33
CA PRO A 48 9.84 0.12 -10.61
C PRO A 48 10.26 -1.06 -11.48
N LEU A 49 11.15 -0.83 -12.46
CA LEU A 49 11.67 -1.93 -13.29
C LEU A 49 12.46 -2.97 -12.50
N ILE A 50 13.07 -2.54 -11.39
CA ILE A 50 13.82 -3.38 -10.45
C ILE A 50 12.92 -4.26 -9.56
N GLU A 51 11.62 -4.01 -9.52
CA GLU A 51 10.70 -4.77 -8.67
C GLU A 51 10.62 -6.22 -9.18
N PRO A 52 10.90 -7.23 -8.35
CA PRO A 52 10.81 -8.64 -8.74
C PRO A 52 9.40 -9.02 -9.22
N GLU A 53 9.32 -10.01 -10.12
CA GLU A 53 8.03 -10.52 -10.63
C GLU A 53 7.08 -11.00 -9.52
N GLY A 54 7.65 -11.48 -8.40
CA GLY A 54 6.87 -11.87 -7.23
C GLY A 54 6.11 -10.72 -6.54
N GLY A 55 6.46 -9.46 -6.79
CA GLY A 55 5.83 -8.25 -6.21
C GLY A 55 4.99 -7.47 -7.24
N GLU A 56 4.62 -8.10 -8.36
CA GLU A 56 3.89 -7.42 -9.41
C GLU A 56 2.45 -7.05 -9.01
N LEU A 57 1.96 -5.95 -9.57
CA LEU A 57 0.54 -5.59 -9.50
C LEU A 57 -0.27 -6.57 -10.36
N CYS A 58 -1.13 -7.36 -9.72
CA CYS A 58 -1.98 -8.34 -10.39
C CYS A 58 -3.32 -7.75 -10.82
N ALA A 59 -3.98 -7.03 -9.91
CA ALA A 59 -5.35 -6.59 -10.12
C ALA A 59 -5.64 -5.22 -9.50
N ILE A 60 -6.63 -4.52 -10.05
CA ILE A 60 -7.21 -3.30 -9.49
C ILE A 60 -8.71 -3.52 -9.34
N PHE A 61 -9.19 -3.38 -8.10
CA PHE A 61 -10.61 -3.35 -7.77
C PHE A 61 -11.07 -1.90 -7.67
N ILE A 62 -12.14 -1.57 -8.39
CA ILE A 62 -12.71 -0.24 -8.51
C ILE A 62 -14.04 -0.20 -7.79
N ALA A 63 -14.18 0.74 -6.86
CA ALA A 63 -15.42 1.09 -6.21
C ALA A 63 -15.61 2.63 -6.24
N PRO A 64 -16.83 3.14 -5.97
CA PRO A 64 -17.10 4.58 -6.03
C PRO A 64 -16.16 5.40 -5.14
N GLY A 65 -15.20 6.10 -5.75
CA GLY A 65 -14.23 6.95 -5.06
C GLY A 65 -13.14 6.20 -4.30
N GLU A 66 -12.97 4.91 -4.52
CA GLU A 66 -11.86 4.16 -3.96
C GLU A 66 -11.37 3.06 -4.90
N ASN A 67 -10.06 2.85 -4.91
CA ASN A 67 -9.45 1.75 -5.64
C ASN A 67 -8.60 0.91 -4.69
N HIS A 68 -8.59 -0.39 -4.93
CA HIS A 68 -7.78 -1.35 -4.19
C HIS A 68 -6.84 -2.07 -5.16
N LEU A 69 -5.55 -1.82 -5.01
CA LEU A 69 -4.49 -2.36 -5.84
C LEU A 69 -3.97 -3.64 -5.18
N VAL A 70 -4.09 -4.78 -5.84
CA VAL A 70 -3.64 -6.09 -5.33
C VAL A 70 -2.29 -6.44 -5.95
N PHE A 71 -1.27 -6.53 -5.11
CA PHE A 71 0.07 -6.97 -5.47
C PHE A 71 0.23 -8.45 -5.11
N ARG A 72 0.95 -9.19 -5.95
CA ARG A 72 1.17 -10.64 -5.79
C ARG A 72 1.76 -10.98 -4.43
N ASP A 73 2.70 -10.18 -3.97
CA ASP A 73 3.37 -10.30 -2.69
C ASP A 73 4.06 -8.98 -2.35
N GLU A 74 4.56 -8.83 -1.14
CA GLU A 74 5.43 -7.74 -0.69
C GLU A 74 6.78 -8.34 -0.30
N ILE A 75 7.82 -7.95 -1.04
CA ILE A 75 9.12 -8.62 -1.01
C ILE A 75 10.14 -7.74 -0.29
N ALA A 76 10.44 -8.09 0.95
CA ALA A 76 11.35 -7.27 1.76
C ALA A 76 12.79 -7.26 1.20
N PRO A 77 13.60 -6.23 1.48
CA PRO A 77 14.94 -6.07 0.90
C PRO A 77 15.94 -7.18 1.25
N THR A 78 15.66 -7.95 2.30
CA THR A 78 16.52 -9.05 2.76
C THR A 78 15.69 -10.31 2.93
N ARG A 79 16.25 -11.45 2.51
CA ARG A 79 15.57 -12.75 2.54
C ARG A 79 15.04 -13.15 3.93
N LEU A 80 15.84 -12.95 4.99
CA LEU A 80 15.41 -13.29 6.35
C LEU A 80 14.21 -12.47 6.81
N TRP A 81 14.21 -11.17 6.49
CA TRP A 81 13.08 -10.31 6.82
C TRP A 81 11.86 -10.66 5.97
N ASP A 82 12.08 -10.92 4.69
CA ASP A 82 11.03 -11.32 3.75
C ASP A 82 10.31 -12.60 4.22
N GLU A 83 11.07 -13.67 4.51
CA GLU A 83 10.53 -14.94 4.99
C GLU A 83 9.72 -14.75 6.28
N TRP A 84 10.28 -14.07 7.28
CA TRP A 84 9.60 -13.81 8.55
C TRP A 84 8.32 -12.97 8.37
N TYR A 85 8.39 -11.92 7.56
CA TYR A 85 7.27 -11.00 7.38
C TYR A 85 6.16 -11.62 6.54
N ARG A 86 6.51 -12.41 5.53
CA ARG A 86 5.58 -13.23 4.76
C ARG A 86 4.84 -14.22 5.64
N GLU A 87 5.55 -14.97 6.50
CA GLU A 87 4.93 -15.88 7.46
C GLU A 87 3.94 -15.15 8.38
N TYR A 88 4.33 -13.96 8.87
CA TYR A 88 3.45 -13.13 9.69
C TYR A 88 2.19 -12.67 8.94
N ARG A 89 2.29 -12.25 7.68
CA ARG A 89 1.13 -11.83 6.87
C ARG A 89 0.20 -13.01 6.57
N ILE A 90 0.74 -14.17 6.21
CA ILE A 90 -0.06 -15.39 6.03
C ILE A 90 -0.79 -15.74 7.33
N TRP A 91 -0.09 -15.73 8.47
CA TRP A 91 -0.69 -16.04 9.76
C TRP A 91 -1.78 -15.04 10.18
N SER A 92 -1.56 -13.74 9.97
CA SER A 92 -2.46 -12.69 10.46
C SER A 92 -3.59 -12.33 9.50
N LEU A 93 -3.38 -12.46 8.18
CA LEU A 93 -4.31 -12.05 7.13
C LEU A 93 -4.85 -13.23 6.30
N GLY A 94 -4.22 -14.40 6.38
CA GLY A 94 -4.55 -15.57 5.57
C GLY A 94 -4.03 -15.50 4.13
N ARG A 95 -3.12 -14.56 3.83
CA ARG A 95 -2.54 -14.32 2.50
C ARG A 95 -1.14 -13.72 2.58
N ALA A 96 -0.34 -13.93 1.53
CA ALA A 96 0.95 -13.28 1.34
C ALA A 96 0.88 -12.07 0.40
N SER A 97 -0.13 -12.01 -0.47
CA SER A 97 -0.40 -10.85 -1.32
C SER A 97 -0.55 -9.58 -0.49
N ASP A 98 -0.18 -8.46 -1.08
CA ASP A 98 -0.36 -7.14 -0.48
C ASP A 98 -1.49 -6.39 -1.18
N ILE A 99 -2.19 -5.52 -0.47
CA ILE A 99 -3.26 -4.74 -1.07
C ILE A 99 -3.25 -3.32 -0.54
N GLU A 100 -3.03 -2.38 -1.44
CA GLU A 100 -3.04 -0.96 -1.13
C GLU A 100 -4.37 -0.31 -1.51
N SER A 101 -4.93 0.47 -0.59
CA SER A 101 -6.19 1.19 -0.83
C SER A 101 -5.95 2.68 -0.92
N ILE A 102 -6.59 3.29 -1.91
CA ILE A 102 -6.59 4.73 -2.11
C ILE A 102 -8.01 5.23 -2.26
N GLU A 103 -8.21 6.49 -1.90
CA GLU A 103 -9.44 7.20 -2.18
C GLU A 103 -9.19 8.21 -3.30
N ILE A 104 -10.16 8.31 -4.20
CA ILE A 104 -10.10 9.21 -5.34
C ILE A 104 -11.33 10.11 -5.30
N THR A 105 -11.08 11.40 -5.48
CA THR A 105 -12.07 12.44 -5.71
C THR A 105 -11.85 13.02 -7.11
N GLU A 106 -12.70 13.95 -7.54
CA GLU A 106 -12.51 14.61 -8.85
C GLU A 106 -11.17 15.36 -8.96
N ALA A 107 -10.65 15.90 -7.85
CA ALA A 107 -9.47 16.77 -7.84
C ALA A 107 -8.24 16.15 -7.16
N GLU A 108 -8.43 15.18 -6.28
CA GLU A 108 -7.38 14.65 -5.41
C GLU A 108 -7.42 13.13 -5.30
N VAL A 109 -6.26 12.54 -5.09
CA VAL A 109 -6.07 11.19 -4.56
C VAL A 109 -5.55 11.28 -3.13
N ILE A 110 -6.10 10.43 -2.27
CA ILE A 110 -5.77 10.33 -0.86
C ILE A 110 -5.24 8.92 -0.60
N TYR A 111 -3.99 8.86 -0.14
CA TYR A 111 -3.28 7.64 0.19
C TYR A 111 -3.42 7.39 1.68
N HIS A 112 -4.27 6.45 2.07
CA HIS A 112 -4.47 6.11 3.47
C HIS A 112 -3.47 5.01 3.88
N TRP A 113 -2.43 5.37 4.63
CA TRP A 113 -1.32 4.46 5.00
C TRP A 113 -0.61 3.80 3.82
N SER A 114 -0.69 4.43 2.66
CA SER A 114 -0.05 3.98 1.43
C SER A 114 0.78 5.12 0.83
N TYR A 115 0.96 6.23 1.55
CA TYR A 115 1.65 7.39 1.00
C TYR A 115 3.16 7.25 1.07
N SER A 116 3.80 7.19 -0.10
CA SER A 116 5.25 7.24 -0.17
C SER A 116 5.72 8.68 0.08
N PHE A 117 6.04 8.99 1.34
CA PHE A 117 6.76 10.20 1.71
C PHE A 117 8.26 10.05 1.39
N ALA A 118 9.12 10.96 1.87
CA ALA A 118 10.59 10.82 1.80
C ALA A 118 11.06 9.61 2.63
N ASN A 119 10.76 8.40 2.16
CA ASN A 119 11.09 7.17 2.82
C ASN A 119 12.46 6.71 2.32
N LEU A 120 13.41 6.73 3.24
CA LEU A 120 14.53 5.81 3.21
C LEU A 120 13.96 4.40 3.35
N TYR A 121 14.55 3.41 2.69
CA TYR A 121 14.15 2.00 2.61
C TYR A 121 13.92 1.27 3.95
N GLU A 122 13.97 1.96 5.09
CA GLU A 122 14.25 1.44 6.44
C GLU A 122 13.15 1.71 7.48
N SER A 123 12.09 2.46 7.17
CA SER A 123 11.00 2.67 8.12
C SER A 123 9.71 2.00 7.66
N GLY A 124 9.23 1.00 8.40
CA GLY A 124 7.89 0.40 8.23
C GLY A 124 6.75 1.34 8.63
N LEU A 125 6.98 2.65 8.58
CA LEU A 125 6.00 3.68 8.90
C LEU A 125 5.23 4.04 7.64
N HIS A 126 3.93 3.77 7.68
CA HIS A 126 3.01 4.11 6.61
C HIS A 126 2.38 5.47 6.90
N TYR A 127 2.67 6.44 6.05
CA TYR A 127 2.09 7.77 6.15
C TYR A 127 0.78 7.86 5.37
N SER A 128 -0.05 8.84 5.74
CA SER A 128 -1.17 9.27 4.91
C SER A 128 -0.79 10.54 4.15
N GLY A 129 -1.28 10.69 2.93
CA GLY A 129 -0.97 11.84 2.08
C GLY A 129 -2.11 12.17 1.11
N ARG A 130 -2.15 13.43 0.66
CA ARG A 130 -3.09 13.93 -0.35
C ARG A 130 -2.30 14.55 -1.50
N GLN A 131 -2.70 14.26 -2.72
CA GLN A 131 -2.07 14.83 -3.91
C GLN A 131 -3.13 15.10 -4.98
N ALA A 132 -2.84 16.05 -5.90
CA ALA A 132 -3.72 16.31 -7.03
C ALA A 132 -3.92 15.05 -7.89
N TRP A 133 -5.13 14.78 -8.33
CA TRP A 133 -5.42 13.62 -9.17
C TRP A 133 -4.88 13.83 -10.59
N THR A 134 -4.01 12.94 -11.05
CA THR A 134 -3.38 13.00 -12.38
C THR A 134 -3.79 11.84 -13.29
N GLY A 135 -4.59 10.90 -12.80
CA GLY A 135 -4.89 9.64 -13.49
C GLY A 135 -3.76 8.60 -13.43
N VAL A 136 -2.64 8.93 -12.77
CA VAL A 136 -1.44 8.09 -12.73
C VAL A 136 -1.00 7.83 -11.30
N LEU A 137 -0.62 6.58 -11.04
CA LEU A 137 -0.03 6.14 -9.78
C LEU A 137 1.34 5.52 -10.04
N TYR A 138 2.26 5.76 -9.13
CA TYR A 138 3.57 5.12 -9.06
C TYR A 138 3.65 4.35 -7.76
N SER A 139 3.98 3.06 -7.82
CA SER A 139 4.43 2.36 -6.63
C SER A 139 5.90 2.66 -6.36
N SER A 140 6.31 2.43 -5.13
CA SER A 140 7.67 2.61 -4.67
C SER A 140 7.90 1.65 -3.52
N THR A 141 9.17 1.35 -3.28
CA THR A 141 9.61 0.48 -2.17
C THR A 141 9.01 -0.93 -2.23
N TRP A 142 9.51 -1.79 -1.35
CA TRP A 142 9.13 -3.21 -1.27
C TRP A 142 7.69 -3.43 -0.79
N ASN A 143 7.16 -2.47 -0.03
CA ASN A 143 5.80 -2.44 0.51
C ASN A 143 4.81 -1.63 -0.34
N HIS A 144 5.12 -1.44 -1.63
CA HIS A 144 4.25 -0.80 -2.64
C HIS A 144 3.64 0.55 -2.27
N MET A 145 4.33 1.36 -1.47
CA MET A 145 3.88 2.72 -1.15
C MET A 145 3.65 3.51 -2.44
N LEU A 146 2.54 4.24 -2.50
CA LEU A 146 2.03 4.90 -3.69
C LEU A 146 2.28 6.42 -3.67
N ASN A 147 2.39 6.99 -4.87
CA ASN A 147 2.49 8.42 -5.14
C ASN A 147 1.91 8.74 -6.53
N ASN A 148 1.68 10.01 -6.85
CA ASN A 148 1.23 10.46 -8.18
C ASN A 148 2.39 10.99 -9.06
N LYS A 149 3.63 10.93 -8.56
CA LYS A 149 4.86 11.32 -9.25
C LYS A 149 5.92 10.23 -9.17
N PRO A 150 6.75 10.08 -10.22
CA PRO A 150 7.87 9.14 -10.17
C PRO A 150 8.92 9.61 -9.16
N GLN A 151 9.57 8.67 -8.48
CA GLN A 151 10.64 9.00 -7.55
C GLN A 151 12.00 9.07 -8.26
N VAL A 152 12.73 10.16 -8.01
CA VAL A 152 14.06 10.40 -8.62
C VAL A 152 15.02 9.23 -8.39
N PRO A 153 15.14 8.62 -7.19
CA PRO A 153 16.04 7.47 -7.00
C PRO A 153 15.71 6.25 -7.87
N ILE A 154 14.43 6.01 -8.15
CA ILE A 154 13.99 4.90 -9.02
C ILE A 154 14.29 5.22 -10.48
N LEU A 155 14.01 6.46 -10.91
CA LEU A 155 14.35 6.94 -12.25
C LEU A 155 15.85 6.84 -12.57
N LEU A 156 16.71 7.09 -11.59
CA LEU A 156 18.16 7.02 -11.76
C LEU A 156 18.72 5.58 -11.75
N ARG A 157 17.97 4.60 -11.22
CA ARG A 157 18.38 3.19 -11.22
C ARG A 157 18.01 2.54 -12.54
N ASP A 158 16.72 2.36 -12.78
CA ASP A 158 16.21 1.71 -13.99
C ASP A 158 14.86 2.27 -14.48
N GLY A 159 14.25 3.18 -13.73
CA GLY A 159 12.95 3.75 -14.07
C GLY A 159 11.78 2.83 -13.75
N TYR A 160 10.70 3.02 -14.53
CA TYR A 160 9.40 2.42 -14.27
C TYR A 160 8.87 1.71 -15.51
N ARG A 161 8.09 0.64 -15.27
CA ARG A 161 7.25 -0.01 -16.27
C ARG A 161 5.78 0.32 -16.00
N ARG A 162 5.02 0.52 -17.07
CA ARG A 162 3.55 0.58 -16.98
C ARG A 162 3.04 -0.85 -16.76
N MET A 163 2.14 -1.00 -15.80
CA MET A 163 1.48 -2.27 -15.51
C MET A 163 0.17 -2.39 -16.29
N GLU A 164 -0.20 -3.63 -16.61
CA GLU A 164 -1.47 -3.98 -17.25
C GLU A 164 -2.20 -5.01 -16.39
N PRO A 165 -2.72 -4.61 -15.21
CA PRO A 165 -3.38 -5.51 -14.28
C PRO A 165 -4.79 -5.88 -14.73
N GLU A 166 -5.33 -6.95 -14.17
CA GLU A 166 -6.75 -7.28 -14.29
C GLU A 166 -7.60 -6.20 -13.61
N ILE A 167 -8.71 -5.81 -14.24
CA ILE A 167 -9.60 -4.76 -13.72
C ILE A 167 -10.92 -5.38 -13.29
N TYR A 168 -11.29 -5.16 -12.03
CA TYR A 168 -12.54 -5.62 -11.44
C TYR A 168 -13.32 -4.45 -10.85
N TYR A 169 -14.65 -4.57 -10.85
CA TYR A 169 -15.52 -3.68 -10.08
C TYR A 169 -15.90 -4.38 -8.78
N GLY A 170 -15.55 -3.78 -7.65
CA GLY A 170 -15.69 -4.40 -6.34
C GLY A 170 -14.99 -3.60 -5.26
N ASP A 171 -15.41 -3.82 -4.02
CA ASP A 171 -14.85 -3.15 -2.86
C ASP A 171 -13.60 -3.87 -2.33
N ARG A 172 -13.16 -3.43 -1.15
CA ARG A 172 -12.01 -4.03 -0.47
C ARG A 172 -12.21 -5.50 -0.13
N GLU A 173 -13.43 -5.95 0.16
CA GLU A 173 -13.67 -7.36 0.51
C GLU A 173 -13.48 -8.27 -0.70
N ALA A 174 -13.94 -7.84 -1.88
CA ALA A 174 -13.67 -8.53 -3.13
C ALA A 174 -12.17 -8.61 -3.45
N ALA A 175 -11.43 -7.52 -3.22
CA ALA A 175 -9.98 -7.52 -3.37
C ALA A 175 -9.29 -8.50 -2.41
N GLU A 176 -9.75 -8.58 -1.15
CA GLU A 176 -9.23 -9.53 -0.15
C GLU A 176 -9.51 -10.98 -0.52
N GLU A 177 -10.68 -11.27 -1.10
CA GLU A 177 -11.03 -12.62 -1.58
C GLU A 177 -10.13 -13.05 -2.74
N TYR A 178 -9.96 -12.18 -3.75
CA TYR A 178 -9.03 -12.41 -4.85
C TYR A 178 -7.60 -12.64 -4.35
N ALA A 179 -7.15 -11.79 -3.43
CA ALA A 179 -5.80 -11.84 -2.88
C ALA A 179 -5.50 -13.15 -2.12
N ARG A 180 -6.49 -13.80 -1.51
CA ARG A 180 -6.34 -15.14 -0.90
C ARG A 180 -6.26 -16.28 -1.92
N GLY A 181 -6.69 -16.06 -3.15
CA GLY A 181 -6.64 -17.03 -4.24
C GLY A 181 -5.34 -17.02 -5.05
N LEU A 182 -4.45 -16.04 -4.80
CA LEU A 182 -3.11 -15.95 -5.37
C LEU A 182 -2.13 -16.88 -4.63
#